data_AF-A0A7V1MKB0-F1
#
_entry.id   AF-A0A7V1MKB0-F1
#
_cell.length_a   1.000
_cell.length_b   1.000
_cell.length_c   1.000
_cell.angle_alpha   90.00
_cell.angle_beta   90.00
_cell.angle_gamma   90.00
#
_symmetry.space_group_name_H-M   'P 1'
#
loop_
_entity.id
_entity.type
_entity.pdbx_description
1 polymer ?
#
loop_
_entity_poly.entity_id
_entity_poly.type
_entity_poly.pdbx_seq_one_letter_code
_entity_poly.pdbx_strand_id
1 'polypeptide(L)'
;MTIIPGSTVLEIMDSGEVIIMDSGFRRSTLKGDTIVLASVAADDGFYNELVGAGVKVVKIGDQKRVRNLRGAVTDGANIALNIDKGLMLNANNEFISNLPSEAGVGQ
;
A
#
# COMPACT_ATOMS: atom_id res chain seq x y z
N MET A 1 1.95 -29.10 2.79
CA MET A 1 1.43 -27.74 2.98
C MET A 1 -0.07 -27.84 3.18
N THR A 2 -0.59 -27.31 4.28
CA THR A 2 -2.03 -27.29 4.56
C THR A 2 -2.53 -25.85 4.37
N ILE A 3 -3.64 -25.68 3.65
CA ILE A 3 -4.27 -24.38 3.45
C ILE A 3 -5.63 -24.43 4.15
N ILE A 4 -5.89 -23.46 5.02
CA ILE A 4 -7.17 -23.30 5.72
C ILE A 4 -7.78 -21.99 5.22
N PRO A 5 -8.59 -22.01 4.15
CA PRO A 5 -9.23 -20.81 3.63
C PRO A 5 -10.44 -20.42 4.49
N GLY A 6 -10.87 -19.16 4.38
CA GLY A 6 -12.09 -18.70 5.04
C GLY A 6 -12.04 -18.75 6.57
N SER A 7 -10.84 -18.65 7.14
CA SER A 7 -10.62 -18.59 8.58
C SER A 7 -10.10 -17.22 9.02
N THR A 8 -10.45 -16.83 10.24
CA THR A 8 -9.91 -15.65 10.93
C THR A 8 -9.00 -16.09 12.06
N VAL A 9 -7.80 -15.50 12.17
CA VAL A 9 -6.95 -15.64 13.35
C VAL A 9 -7.52 -14.75 14.45
N LEU A 10 -7.91 -15.33 15.59
CA LEU A 10 -8.47 -14.60 16.72
C LEU A 10 -7.40 -14.19 17.74
N GLU A 11 -6.48 -15.10 18.02
CA GLU A 11 -5.48 -14.92 19.07
C GLU A 11 -4.23 -15.77 18.76
N ILE A 12 -3.07 -15.22 19.11
CA ILE A 12 -1.79 -15.94 19.14
C ILE A 12 -1.36 -15.93 20.60
N MET A 13 -1.31 -17.11 21.22
CA MET A 13 -1.00 -17.29 22.63
C MET A 13 0.51 -17.38 22.85
N ASP A 14 0.97 -16.97 24.04
CA ASP A 14 2.38 -17.09 24.44
C ASP A 14 2.88 -18.56 24.44
N SER A 15 1.96 -19.53 24.51
CA SER A 15 2.24 -20.96 24.42
C SER A 15 2.62 -21.45 23.00
N GLY A 16 2.52 -20.59 21.97
CA GLY A 16 2.68 -20.99 20.57
C GLY A 16 1.41 -21.58 19.94
N GLU A 17 0.27 -21.45 20.62
CA GLU A 17 -1.03 -21.84 20.10
C GLU A 17 -1.72 -20.68 19.39
N VAL A 18 -2.36 -20.97 18.25
CA VAL A 18 -3.11 -20.00 17.46
C VAL A 18 -4.58 -20.42 17.44
N ILE A 19 -5.44 -19.55 17.94
CA ILE A 19 -6.89 -19.75 17.87
C ILE A 19 -7.37 -19.20 16.53
N ILE A 20 -7.97 -20.08 15.73
CA ILE A 20 -8.63 -19.70 14.48
C ILE A 20 -10.13 -19.95 14.56
N MET A 21 -10.89 -19.20 13.79
CA MET A 21 -12.34 -19.36 13.65
C MET A 21 -12.72 -19.51 12.18
N ASP A 22 -13.55 -20.49 11.86
CA ASP A 22 -14.06 -20.69 10.50
C ASP A 22 -15.33 -19.85 10.21
N SER A 23 -15.82 -19.92 8.97
CA SER A 23 -17.02 -19.23 8.53
C SER A 23 -18.32 -19.70 9.21
N GLY A 24 -18.30 -20.86 9.85
CA GLY A 24 -19.38 -21.38 10.69
C GLY A 24 -19.25 -20.97 12.16
N PHE A 25 -18.36 -20.03 12.47
CA PHE A 25 -18.05 -19.56 13.82
C PHE A 25 -17.50 -20.65 14.75
N ARG A 26 -16.98 -21.76 14.21
CA ARG A 26 -16.36 -22.82 15.01
C ARG A 26 -14.89 -22.46 15.25
N ARG A 27 -14.47 -22.59 16.50
CA ARG A 27 -13.08 -22.34 16.91
C ARG A 27 -12.25 -23.61 16.84
N SER A 28 -10.99 -23.47 16.45
CA SER A 28 -9.99 -24.54 16.55
C SER A 28 -8.63 -23.96 16.93
N THR A 29 -7.79 -24.79 17.52
CA THR A 29 -6.45 -24.41 17.96
C THR A 29 -5.42 -25.09 17.09
N LEU A 30 -4.48 -24.31 16.57
CA LEU A 30 -3.32 -24.78 15.83
C LEU A 30 -2.08 -24.60 16.69
N LYS A 31 -1.22 -25.62 16.75
CA LYS A 31 0.07 -25.51 17.43
C LYS A 31 1.17 -25.25 16.41
N GLY A 32 2.02 -24.26 16.66
CA GLY A 32 3.20 -23.99 15.85
C GLY A 32 4.36 -23.49 16.71
N ASP A 33 5.57 -23.93 16.38
CA ASP A 33 6.78 -23.46 17.08
C ASP A 33 7.13 -22.01 16.70
N THR A 34 6.70 -21.56 15.53
CA THR A 34 6.91 -20.20 15.03
C THR A 34 5.72 -19.74 14.22
N ILE A 35 5.19 -18.57 14.57
CA ILE A 35 4.07 -17.95 13.87
C ILE A 35 4.59 -16.76 13.07
N VAL A 36 4.36 -16.76 11.77
CA VAL A 36 4.80 -15.70 10.85
C VAL A 36 3.59 -14.88 10.43
N LEU A 37 3.56 -13.61 10.84
CA LEU A 37 2.55 -12.64 10.41
C LEU A 37 2.97 -12.00 9.08
N ALA A 38 2.48 -12.55 7.96
CA ALA A 38 2.77 -12.03 6.62
C ALA A 38 1.80 -10.89 6.22
N SER A 39 1.61 -9.90 7.11
CA SER A 39 0.84 -8.69 6.83
C SER A 39 1.77 -7.54 6.46
N VAL A 40 1.33 -6.68 5.54
CA VAL A 40 2.11 -5.55 5.03
C VAL A 40 1.30 -4.26 5.10
N ALA A 41 1.99 -3.16 5.40
CA ALA A 41 1.42 -1.81 5.48
C ALA A 41 2.33 -0.81 4.76
N ALA A 42 1.78 0.34 4.37
CA ALA A 42 2.56 1.42 3.79
C ALA A 42 3.48 2.05 4.86
N ASP A 43 4.69 2.44 4.47
CA ASP A 43 5.63 3.19 5.32
C ASP A 43 5.77 4.61 4.79
N ASP A 44 5.35 5.58 5.61
CA ASP A 44 5.30 7.00 5.26
C ASP A 44 6.32 7.86 6.00
N GLY A 45 7.19 7.27 6.83
CA GLY A 45 8.11 8.03 7.69
C GLY A 45 8.95 9.05 6.93
N PHE A 46 9.72 8.57 5.96
CA PHE A 46 10.62 9.42 5.17
C PHE A 46 9.89 10.42 4.26
N TYR A 47 8.72 10.06 3.72
CA TYR A 47 7.92 11.00 2.92
C TYR A 47 7.43 12.18 3.77
N ASN A 48 6.97 11.91 4.98
CA ASN A 48 6.51 12.96 5.89
C ASN A 48 7.66 13.91 6.28
N GLU A 49 8.87 13.39 6.47
CA GLU A 49 10.07 14.20 6.71
C GLU A 49 10.37 15.14 5.53
N LEU A 50 10.33 14.62 4.29
CA LEU A 50 10.58 15.40 3.07
C LEU A 50 9.52 16.47 2.84
N VAL A 51 8.23 16.14 3.03
CA VAL A 51 7.14 17.12 2.96
C VAL A 51 7.32 18.21 4.02
N GLY A 52 7.67 17.84 5.25
CA GLY A 52 7.94 18.79 6.34
C GLY A 52 9.11 19.74 6.05
N ALA A 53 10.10 19.29 5.28
CA ALA A 53 11.22 20.10 4.81
C ALA A 53 10.89 20.96 3.55
N GLY A 54 9.66 20.92 3.04
CA GLY A 54 9.23 21.66 1.85
C GLY A 54 9.73 21.06 0.53
N VAL A 55 10.20 19.81 0.55
CA VAL A 55 10.65 19.11 -0.66
C VAL A 55 9.43 18.71 -1.49
N LYS A 56 9.47 18.96 -2.80
CA LYS A 56 8.48 18.43 -3.74
C LYS A 56 8.72 16.93 -3.93
N VAL A 57 7.89 16.12 -3.27
CA VAL A 57 7.97 14.66 -3.28
C VAL A 57 6.56 14.08 -3.51
N VAL A 58 6.50 12.89 -4.12
CA VAL A 58 5.25 12.14 -4.32
C VAL A 58 5.42 10.70 -3.87
N LYS A 59 4.32 10.04 -3.55
CA LYS A 59 4.31 8.60 -3.22
C LYS A 59 4.18 7.77 -4.49
N ILE A 60 4.92 6.66 -4.57
CA ILE A 60 4.76 5.63 -5.61
C ILE A 60 4.77 4.23 -4.99
N GLY A 61 4.25 3.24 -5.71
CA GLY A 61 4.31 1.84 -5.29
C GLY A 61 3.59 1.57 -3.97
N ASP A 62 4.16 0.70 -3.15
CA ASP A 62 3.48 0.23 -1.93
C ASP A 62 3.30 1.33 -0.88
N GLN A 63 4.13 2.37 -0.94
CA GLN A 63 3.95 3.58 -0.14
C GLN A 63 2.69 4.35 -0.56
N LYS A 64 2.39 4.42 -1.86
CA LYS A 64 1.13 5.01 -2.36
C LYS A 64 -0.06 4.11 -2.05
N ARG A 65 0.09 2.81 -2.30
CA ARG A 65 -0.91 1.77 -2.02
C ARG A 65 -0.25 0.40 -2.07
N VAL A 66 -0.24 -0.30 -0.95
CA VAL A 66 0.24 -1.70 -0.85
C VAL A 66 -0.51 -2.59 -1.83
N ARG A 67 0.20 -3.15 -2.81
CA ARG A 67 -0.35 -4.03 -3.86
C ARG A 67 0.75 -4.88 -4.47
N ASN A 68 0.52 -5.38 -5.69
CA ASN A 68 1.51 -6.19 -6.39
C ASN A 68 2.60 -5.36 -7.07
N LEU A 69 3.71 -6.03 -7.41
CA LEU A 69 4.87 -5.47 -8.10
C LEU A 69 4.50 -4.69 -9.37
N ARG A 70 3.57 -5.21 -10.18
CA ARG A 70 3.09 -4.53 -11.39
C ARG A 70 2.59 -3.13 -11.08
N GLY A 71 1.89 -2.97 -9.96
CA GLY A 71 1.41 -1.68 -9.49
C GLY A 71 2.55 -0.70 -9.22
N ALA A 72 3.57 -1.13 -8.48
CA ALA A 72 4.74 -0.30 -8.19
C ALA A 72 5.48 0.15 -9.45
N VAL A 73 5.69 -0.77 -10.41
CA VAL A 73 6.33 -0.46 -11.69
C VAL A 73 5.50 0.54 -12.51
N THR A 74 4.18 0.37 -12.51
CA THR A 74 3.26 1.27 -13.25
C THR A 74 3.27 2.68 -12.68
N ASP A 75 3.30 2.83 -11.35
CA ASP A 75 3.40 4.15 -10.72
C ASP A 75 4.69 4.86 -11.11
N GLY A 76 5.83 4.16 -11.03
CA GLY A 76 7.13 4.72 -11.43
C GLY A 76 7.16 5.18 -12.90
N ALA A 77 6.66 4.35 -13.82
CA ALA A 77 6.60 4.70 -15.24
C ALA A 77 5.70 5.92 -15.49
N ASN A 78 4.53 5.98 -14.84
CA ASN A 78 3.63 7.12 -14.97
C ASN A 78 4.23 8.41 -14.42
N ILE A 79 4.94 8.35 -13.28
CA ILE A 79 5.60 9.53 -12.74
C ILE A 79 6.73 10.00 -13.66
N ALA A 80 7.56 9.10 -14.19
CA ALA A 80 8.62 9.46 -15.12
C ALA A 80 8.06 10.21 -16.35
N LEU A 81 6.98 9.71 -16.94
CA LEU A 81 6.30 10.36 -18.08
C LEU A 81 5.73 11.75 -17.76
N ASN A 82 5.39 12.03 -16.49
CA ASN A 82 4.90 13.34 -16.07
C ASN A 82 6.05 14.30 -15.73
N ILE A 83 7.18 13.80 -15.22
CA ILE A 83 8.40 14.60 -15.00
C ILE A 83 8.89 15.19 -16.32
N ASP A 84 8.92 14.38 -17.38
CA ASP A 84 9.39 14.80 -18.71
C ASP A 84 8.50 15.89 -19.36
N LYS A 85 7.24 16.05 -18.91
CA LYS A 85 6.26 16.98 -19.49
C LYS A 85 6.18 18.35 -18.81
N GLY A 86 7.01 18.60 -17.81
CA GLY A 86 6.96 19.83 -17.00
C GLY A 86 6.15 19.60 -15.71
N LEU A 87 6.85 19.75 -14.58
CA LEU A 87 6.36 19.32 -13.28
C LEU A 87 5.35 20.29 -12.64
N MET A 88 4.10 19.85 -12.49
CA MET A 88 3.12 20.47 -11.60
C MET A 88 2.51 19.43 -10.64
N LEU A 89 2.26 19.86 -9.39
CA LEU A 89 1.53 19.06 -8.40
C LEU A 89 0.12 19.63 -8.28
N ASN A 90 -0.88 18.74 -8.17
CA ASN A 90 -2.22 19.15 -7.76
C ASN A 90 -2.32 19.32 -6.24
N ALA A 91 -3.49 19.75 -5.75
CA ALA A 91 -3.75 19.97 -4.32
C ALA A 91 -3.63 18.70 -3.44
N ASN A 92 -3.59 17.51 -4.05
CA ASN A 92 -3.40 16.22 -3.37
C ASN A 92 -1.95 15.72 -3.44
N ASN A 93 -0.99 16.56 -3.86
CA ASN A 93 0.42 16.21 -4.10
C ASN A 93 0.60 15.07 -5.13
N GLU A 94 -0.30 14.95 -6.10
CA GLU A 94 -0.14 14.06 -7.25
C GLU A 94 0.39 14.85 -8.45
N PHE A 95 1.27 14.24 -9.24
CA PHE A 95 1.78 14.85 -10.46
C PHE A 95 0.68 14.96 -11.53
N ILE A 96 0.60 16.12 -12.16
CA ILE A 96 -0.30 16.41 -13.28
C ILE A 96 0.50 16.98 -14.44
N SER A 97 0.13 16.61 -15.66
CA SER A 97 0.76 17.13 -16.88
C SER A 97 0.13 18.43 -17.37
N ASN A 98 -1.08 18.77 -16.92
CA ASN A 98 -1.83 19.99 -17.27
C ASN A 98 -2.61 20.48 -16.04
N LEU A 99 -2.95 21.77 -15.98
CA LEU A 99 -3.81 22.29 -14.92
C LEU A 99 -5.24 21.72 -15.05
N PRO A 100 -5.97 21.50 -13.94
CA PRO A 100 -7.37 21.06 -13.99
C PRO A 100 -8.28 22.01 -14.80
N SER A 101 -7.88 23.28 -14.93
CA SER A 101 -8.57 24.32 -15.68
C SER A 101 -8.24 24.38 -17.17
N GLU A 102 -7.28 23.59 -17.67
CA GLU A 102 -6.86 23.60 -19.08
C GLU A 102 -7.65 22.63 -19.97
N ALA A 103 -8.78 22.09 -19.48
CA ALA A 103 -9.71 21.35 -20.31
C ALA A 103 -10.42 22.28 -21.32
N GLY A 104 -9.76 22.56 -22.44
CA GLY A 104 -10.36 22.97 -23.72
C GLY A 104 -10.88 24.40 -23.81
N VAL A 105 -9.99 25.35 -24.13
CA VAL A 105 -10.34 26.48 -25.00
C VAL A 105 -9.46 26.38 -26.24
N GLY A 106 -9.99 25.74 -27.29
CA GLY A 106 -9.41 25.79 -28.64
C GLY A 106 -8.94 24.45 -29.23
N GLN A 107 -9.90 23.72 -29.81
CA GLN A 107 -9.87 23.33 -31.23
C GLN A 107 -11.28 23.48 -31.80
#